data_AF-A0A2D6X179-F1
#
_entry.id   AF-A0A2D6X179-F1
#
_cell.length_a   1.000
_cell.length_b   1.000
_cell.length_c   1.000
_cell.angle_alpha   90.00
_cell.angle_beta   90.00
_cell.angle_gamma   90.00
#
_symmetry.space_group_name_H-M   'P 1'
#
loop_
_entity.id
_entity.type
_entity.pdbx_description
1 polymer ?
#
loop_
_entity_poly.entity_id
_entity_poly.type
_entity_poly.pdbx_seq_one_letter_code
_entity_poly.pdbx_strand_id
1 'polypeptide(L)'
;MDKSVPIKTTKGKFFRQYLELLNPLLRLRGKELDVLAEILYYNHKLEKIPEKHRWKLIFDYDTKTEICQKLQLSDASLNNNLSALRKKGIIKKNKVTNGFLIYPNNYCKLTFSFNITTENGISTDEENL
;
A
#
# COMPACT_ATOMS: atom_id res chain seq x y z
N MET A 1 23.40 12.42 -6.94
CA MET A 1 22.51 13.60 -7.14
C MET A 1 21.17 13.26 -6.50
N ASP A 2 20.81 13.96 -5.43
CA ASP A 2 19.56 13.69 -4.71
C ASP A 2 18.40 14.40 -5.42
N LYS A 3 17.52 13.62 -6.05
CA LYS A 3 16.32 14.14 -6.71
C LYS A 3 15.12 13.96 -5.78
N SER A 4 14.48 15.07 -5.43
CA SER A 4 13.24 15.09 -4.63
C SER A 4 12.09 15.68 -5.46
N VAL A 5 10.96 14.97 -5.50
CA VAL A 5 9.75 15.41 -6.20
C VAL A 5 8.60 15.51 -5.19
N PRO A 6 8.14 16.72 -4.83
CA PRO A 6 7.02 16.87 -3.91
C PRO A 6 5.70 16.50 -4.59
N ILE A 7 4.95 15.57 -4.00
CA ILE A 7 3.63 15.15 -4.49
C ILE A 7 2.56 15.75 -3.58
N LYS A 8 1.73 16.65 -4.13
CA LYS A 8 0.57 17.19 -3.42
C LYS A 8 -0.52 16.13 -3.33
N THR A 9 -1.02 15.89 -2.12
CA THR A 9 -2.03 14.86 -1.86
C THR A 9 -3.01 15.27 -0.76
N THR A 10 -4.06 14.49 -0.58
CA THR A 10 -5.00 14.58 0.55
C THR A 10 -5.04 13.22 1.24
N LYS A 11 -5.54 13.15 2.49
CA LYS A 11 -5.66 11.87 3.22
C LYS A 11 -6.40 10.79 2.42
N GLY A 12 -7.45 11.16 1.68
CA GLY A 12 -8.21 10.22 0.85
C GLY A 12 -7.49 9.79 -0.43
N LYS A 13 -6.60 10.62 -0.99
CA LYS A 13 -5.85 10.31 -2.22
C LYS A 13 -4.51 9.63 -1.95
N PHE A 14 -3.93 9.87 -0.78
CA PHE A 14 -2.58 9.44 -0.41
C PHE A 14 -2.35 7.96 -0.65
N PHE A 15 -3.22 7.09 -0.12
CA PHE A 15 -3.03 5.64 -0.17
C PHE A 15 -3.00 5.12 -1.62
N ARG A 16 -3.90 5.62 -2.48
CA ARG A 16 -3.94 5.21 -3.89
C ARG A 16 -2.71 5.69 -4.66
N GLN A 17 -2.25 6.92 -4.43
CA GLN A 17 -1.05 7.47 -5.05
C GLN A 17 0.23 6.78 -4.55
N TYR A 18 0.31 6.49 -3.25
CA TYR A 18 1.42 5.74 -2.66
C TYR A 18 1.55 4.35 -3.29
N LEU A 19 0.43 3.63 -3.42
CA LEU A 19 0.42 2.33 -4.07
C LEU A 19 0.73 2.41 -5.56
N GLU A 20 0.37 3.49 -6.25
CA GLU A 20 0.71 3.71 -7.66
C GLU A 20 2.23 3.77 -7.88
N LEU A 21 2.94 4.48 -6.99
CA LEU A 21 4.40 4.59 -7.04
C LEU A 21 5.08 3.24 -6.76
N LEU A 22 4.47 2.41 -5.91
CA LEU A 22 4.96 1.06 -5.61
C LEU A 22 4.52 0.02 -6.65
N ASN A 23 3.53 0.32 -7.49
CA ASN A 23 2.91 -0.67 -8.35
C ASN A 23 3.85 -1.37 -9.35
N PRO A 24 4.95 -0.76 -9.84
CA PRO A 24 5.95 -1.50 -10.62
C PRO A 24 6.48 -2.75 -9.90
N LEU A 25 6.53 -2.72 -8.57
CA LEU A 25 6.94 -3.83 -7.72
C LEU A 25 5.76 -4.75 -7.36
N LEU A 26 4.59 -4.18 -7.08
CA LEU A 26 3.40 -4.92 -6.60
C LEU A 26 2.64 -5.65 -7.73
N ARG A 27 2.69 -5.11 -8.94
CA ARG A 27 2.01 -5.61 -10.15
C ARG A 27 0.51 -5.83 -9.92
N LEU A 28 -0.16 -4.86 -9.30
CA LEU A 28 -1.58 -4.86 -9.04
C LEU A 28 -2.34 -4.25 -10.21
N ARG A 29 -3.53 -4.79 -10.48
CA ARG A 29 -4.49 -4.20 -11.42
C ARG A 29 -5.10 -2.94 -10.82
N GLY A 30 -5.66 -2.06 -11.65
CA GLY A 30 -6.27 -0.81 -11.20
C GLY A 30 -7.27 -0.99 -10.05
N LYS A 31 -8.22 -1.92 -10.18
CA LYS A 31 -9.20 -2.20 -9.13
C LYS A 31 -8.61 -2.88 -7.88
N GLU A 32 -7.51 -3.63 -8.01
CA GLU A 32 -6.79 -4.19 -6.86
C GLU A 32 -6.11 -3.08 -6.06
N LEU A 33 -5.52 -2.08 -6.75
CA LEU A 33 -4.96 -0.88 -6.12
C LEU A 33 -6.03 -0.09 -5.40
N ASP A 34 -7.18 0.13 -6.04
CA ASP A 34 -8.29 0.90 -5.45
C ASP A 34 -8.81 0.21 -4.18
N VAL A 35 -9.05 -1.11 -4.23
CA VAL A 35 -9.50 -1.87 -3.05
C VAL A 35 -8.45 -1.85 -1.94
N LEU A 36 -7.18 -2.05 -2.26
CA LEU A 36 -6.11 -2.01 -1.26
C LEU A 36 -5.96 -0.61 -0.64
N ALA A 37 -6.09 0.45 -1.45
CA ALA A 37 -6.04 1.83 -0.99
C ALA A 37 -7.16 2.13 0.02
N GLU A 38 -8.39 1.68 -0.24
CA GLU A 38 -9.49 1.84 0.71
C GLU A 38 -9.26 1.07 2.00
N ILE A 39 -8.78 -0.18 1.94
CA ILE A 39 -8.45 -0.96 3.13
C ILE A 39 -7.40 -0.24 4.00
N LEU A 40 -6.35 0.31 3.38
CA LEU A 40 -5.31 1.07 4.09
C LEU A 40 -5.87 2.38 4.66
N TYR A 41 -6.75 3.06 3.92
CA TYR A 41 -7.44 4.26 4.39
C TYR A 41 -8.31 3.97 5.63
N TYR A 42 -9.11 2.90 5.64
CA TYR A 42 -9.88 2.51 6.83
C TYR A 42 -8.97 2.12 8.00
N ASN A 43 -7.84 1.46 7.74
CA ASN A 43 -6.86 1.16 8.79
C ASN A 43 -6.30 2.43 9.43
N HIS A 44 -6.05 3.49 8.67
CA HIS A 44 -5.65 4.78 9.20
C HIS A 44 -6.81 5.51 9.89
N LYS A 45 -8.00 5.55 9.28
CA LYS A 45 -9.21 6.17 9.87
C LYS A 45 -9.54 5.59 11.25
N LEU A 46 -9.31 4.29 11.43
CA LEU A 46 -9.59 3.55 12.65
C LEU A 46 -8.34 3.37 13.54
N GLU A 47 -7.29 4.19 13.37
CA GLU A 47 -6.01 4.03 14.07
C GLU A 47 -6.13 4.09 15.60
N LYS A 48 -7.18 4.73 16.11
CA LYS A 48 -7.50 4.80 17.56
C LYS A 48 -8.07 3.50 18.12
N ILE A 49 -8.53 2.58 17.26
CA ILE A 49 -9.05 1.28 17.65
C ILE A 49 -7.87 0.30 17.78
N PRO A 50 -7.80 -0.54 18.84
CA PRO A 50 -6.76 -1.55 18.96
C PRO A 50 -6.74 -2.46 17.74
N GLU A 51 -5.54 -2.77 17.24
CA GLU A 51 -5.34 -3.42 15.94
C GLU A 51 -6.17 -4.72 15.77
N LYS A 52 -6.26 -5.54 16.82
CA LYS A 52 -7.02 -6.79 16.84
C LYS A 52 -8.50 -6.58 16.48
N HIS A 53 -9.10 -5.48 16.91
CA HIS A 53 -10.49 -5.14 16.63
C HIS A 53 -10.63 -4.40 15.30
N ARG A 54 -9.63 -3.59 14.95
CA ARG A 54 -9.61 -2.80 13.73
C ARG A 54 -9.73 -3.65 12.47
N TRP A 55 -8.92 -4.70 12.35
CA TRP A 55 -8.98 -5.59 11.18
C TRP A 55 -10.32 -6.33 11.06
N LYS A 56 -10.95 -6.66 12.19
CA LYS A 56 -12.31 -7.24 12.16
C LYS A 56 -13.32 -6.26 11.57
N LEU A 57 -13.29 -5.00 12.02
CA LEU A 57 -14.18 -3.95 11.50
C LEU A 57 -13.94 -3.69 10.01
N ILE A 58 -12.68 -3.56 9.57
CA ILE A 58 -12.36 -3.29 8.16
C ILE A 58 -12.89 -4.39 7.23
N PHE A 59 -12.83 -5.65 7.68
CA PHE A 59 -13.33 -6.80 6.93
C PHE A 59 -14.73 -7.24 7.36
N ASP A 60 -15.46 -6.39 8.07
CA ASP A 60 -16.86 -6.58 8.37
C ASP A 60 -17.75 -6.26 7.15
N TYR A 61 -19.00 -6.70 7.18
CA TYR A 61 -19.97 -6.48 6.11
C TYR A 61 -20.20 -4.99 5.84
N ASP A 62 -20.38 -4.19 6.90
CA ASP A 62 -20.72 -2.77 6.74
C ASP A 62 -19.59 -1.99 6.06
N THR A 63 -18.34 -2.20 6.48
CA THR A 63 -17.19 -1.52 5.85
C THR A 63 -16.98 -2.00 4.41
N LYS A 64 -17.19 -3.30 4.12
CA LYS A 64 -17.11 -3.80 2.74
C LYS A 64 -18.21 -3.20 1.86
N THR A 65 -19.41 -3.00 2.39
CA THR A 65 -20.51 -2.33 1.68
C THR A 65 -20.14 -0.88 1.36
N GLU A 66 -19.55 -0.14 2.30
CA GLU A 66 -19.05 1.22 2.06
C GLU A 66 -17.97 1.25 0.95
N ILE A 67 -17.06 0.27 0.94
CA ILE A 67 -16.03 0.13 -0.10
C ILE A 67 -16.67 -0.16 -1.47
N CYS A 68 -17.63 -1.09 -1.53
CA CYS A 68 -18.37 -1.41 -2.76
C CYS A 68 -19.04 -0.17 -3.34
N GLN A 69 -19.77 0.59 -2.51
CA GLN A 69 -20.46 1.81 -2.93
C GLN A 69 -19.48 2.86 -3.46
N LYS A 70 -18.39 3.11 -2.73
CA LYS A 70 -17.40 4.13 -3.10
C LYS A 70 -16.66 3.78 -4.40
N LEU A 71 -16.33 2.50 -4.60
CA LEU A 71 -15.58 2.04 -5.77
C LEU A 71 -16.48 1.59 -6.94
N GLN A 72 -17.79 1.67 -6.76
CA GLN A 72 -18.82 1.20 -7.70
C GLN A 72 -18.59 -0.27 -8.09
N LEU A 73 -18.42 -1.13 -7.07
CA LEU A 73 -18.20 -2.57 -7.22
C LEU A 73 -19.41 -3.35 -6.72
N SER A 74 -19.68 -4.49 -7.36
CA SER A 74 -20.51 -5.53 -6.75
C SER A 74 -19.73 -6.29 -5.67
N ASP A 75 -20.43 -6.95 -4.75
CA ASP A 75 -19.81 -7.80 -3.73
C ASP A 75 -18.97 -8.92 -4.33
N ALA A 76 -19.41 -9.50 -5.44
CA ALA A 76 -18.65 -10.49 -6.19
C ALA A 76 -17.33 -9.90 -6.71
N SER A 77 -17.37 -8.68 -7.26
CA SER A 77 -16.18 -7.99 -7.75
C SER A 77 -15.21 -7.65 -6.61
N LEU A 78 -15.72 -7.16 -5.47
CA LEU A 78 -14.89 -6.92 -4.29
C LEU A 78 -14.23 -8.21 -3.80
N ASN A 79 -14.98 -9.30 -3.67
CA ASN A 79 -14.45 -10.60 -3.25
C ASN A 79 -13.40 -11.16 -4.21
N ASN A 80 -13.55 -10.94 -5.51
CA ASN A 80 -12.54 -11.31 -6.51
C ASN A 80 -11.24 -10.53 -6.32
N ASN A 81 -11.31 -9.21 -6.10
CA ASN A 81 -10.14 -8.38 -5.81
C ASN A 81 -9.48 -8.78 -4.49
N LEU A 82 -10.25 -9.01 -3.43
CA LEU A 82 -9.73 -9.51 -2.15
C LEU A 82 -9.04 -10.87 -2.30
N SER A 83 -9.61 -11.77 -3.11
CA SER A 83 -9.01 -13.08 -3.40
C SER A 83 -7.70 -12.95 -4.17
N ALA A 84 -7.62 -12.03 -5.13
CA ALA A 84 -6.39 -11.74 -5.85
C ALA A 84 -5.29 -11.17 -4.94
N LEU A 85 -5.65 -10.23 -4.05
CA LEU A 85 -4.74 -9.68 -3.04
C LEU A 85 -4.24 -10.74 -2.05
N ARG A 86 -5.09 -11.72 -1.69
CA ARG A 86 -4.68 -12.88 -0.87
C ARG A 86 -3.70 -13.79 -1.61
N LYS A 87 -3.96 -14.10 -2.88
CA LYS A 87 -3.05 -14.91 -3.72
C LYS A 87 -1.67 -14.26 -3.85
N LYS A 88 -1.61 -12.92 -3.89
CA LYS A 88 -0.35 -12.14 -3.90
C LYS A 88 0.31 -12.00 -2.52
N GLY A 89 -0.27 -12.56 -1.46
CA GLY A 89 0.29 -12.50 -0.10
C GLY A 89 0.16 -11.14 0.58
N ILE A 90 -0.55 -10.18 -0.02
CA ILE A 90 -0.76 -8.83 0.52
C ILE A 90 -1.76 -8.88 1.68
N ILE A 91 -2.79 -9.71 1.55
CA ILE A 91 -3.78 -9.95 2.62
C ILE A 91 -3.62 -11.38 3.13
N LYS A 92 -3.46 -11.54 4.45
CA LYS A 92 -3.46 -12.84 5.13
C LYS A 92 -4.37 -12.78 6.35
N LYS A 93 -5.24 -13.78 6.53
CA LYS A 93 -6.17 -13.86 7.68
C LYS A 93 -6.95 -12.56 7.95
N ASN A 94 -7.49 -11.95 6.88
CA ASN A 94 -8.21 -10.67 6.93
C ASN A 94 -7.41 -9.53 7.58
N LYS A 95 -6.11 -9.47 7.27
CA LYS A 95 -5.21 -8.38 7.65
C LYS A 95 -4.25 -8.13 6.50
N VAL A 96 -3.91 -6.87 6.26
CA VAL A 96 -2.81 -6.51 5.34
C VAL A 96 -1.48 -6.88 6.00
N THR A 97 -0.60 -7.54 5.26
CA THR A 97 0.70 -7.96 5.79
C THR A 97 1.62 -6.76 6.04
N ASN A 98 2.48 -6.86 7.07
CA ASN A 98 3.22 -5.70 7.61
C ASN A 98 4.04 -4.93 6.57
N GLY A 99 4.58 -5.61 5.55
CA GLY A 99 5.37 -4.97 4.48
C GLY A 99 4.59 -4.00 3.58
N PHE A 100 3.26 -4.01 3.62
CA PHE A 100 2.41 -3.10 2.86
C PHE A 100 1.66 -2.10 3.73
N LEU A 101 1.85 -2.14 5.05
CA LEU A 101 1.22 -1.19 5.96
C LEU A 101 1.95 0.14 5.94
N ILE A 102 1.18 1.22 5.87
CA ILE A 102 1.69 2.59 5.93
C ILE A 102 0.77 3.41 6.84
N TYR A 103 1.38 4.22 7.70
CA TYR A 103 0.70 5.08 8.67
C TYR A 103 1.14 6.51 8.44
N PRO A 104 0.60 7.17 7.39
CA PRO A 104 0.99 8.53 7.08
C PRO A 104 0.49 9.48 8.16
N ASN A 105 1.41 10.25 8.71
CA ASN A 105 1.14 11.46 9.45
C ASN A 105 1.06 12.65 8.45
N ASN A 106 1.52 13.85 8.81
CA ASN A 106 1.43 15.01 7.91
C ASN A 106 2.47 15.01 6.79
N TYR A 107 3.46 14.11 6.86
CA TYR A 107 4.55 14.01 5.90
C TYR A 107 4.93 12.53 5.73
N CYS A 108 5.15 12.10 4.49
CA CYS A 108 5.60 10.75 4.16
C CYS A 108 6.67 10.83 3.07
N LYS A 109 7.81 10.17 3.28
CA LYS A 109 8.90 10.06 2.32
C LYS A 109 9.01 8.63 1.81
N LEU A 110 9.00 8.45 0.50
CA LEU A 110 9.29 7.18 -0.17
C LEU A 110 10.67 7.27 -0.81
N THR A 111 11.55 6.29 -0.57
CA THR A 111 12.94 6.29 -1.04
C THR A 111 13.23 4.97 -1.74
N PHE A 112 13.90 5.05 -2.88
CA PHE A 112 14.37 3.90 -3.66
C PHE A 112 15.89 3.96 -3.73
N SER A 113 16.54 2.87 -3.33
CA SER A 113 18.00 2.72 -3.42
C SER A 113 18.32 1.71 -4.51
N PHE A 114 19.26 2.07 -5.39
CA PHE A 114 19.74 1.20 -6.45
C PHE A 114 21.19 0.82 -6.14
N ASN A 115 21.44 -0.46 -5.89
CA ASN A 115 22.79 -0.97 -5.75
C ASN A 115 23.28 -1.38 -7.15
N ILE A 116 24.13 -0.54 -7.74
CA ILE A 116 24.70 -0.79 -9.08
C ILE A 116 26.04 -1.50 -8.87
N THR A 117 26.12 -2.77 -9.25
CA THR A 117 27.38 -3.53 -9.26
C THR A 117 27.93 -3.58 -10.68
N THR A 118 29.21 -3.26 -10.87
CA THR A 118 29.92 -3.52 -12.13
C THR A 118 30.28 -5.00 -12.22
N GLU A 119 30.38 -5.54 -13.43
CA GLU A 119 30.60 -6.97 -13.71
C GLU A 119 31.89 -7.55 -13.11
N ASN A 120 32.76 -6.73 -12.51
CA ASN A 120 34.06 -7.14 -11.97
C ASN A 120 34.16 -7.20 -10.44
N GLY A 121 33.10 -6.97 -9.67
CA GLY A 121 33.06 -7.32 -8.24
C GLY A 121 34.07 -6.62 -7.31
N ILE A 122 34.79 -5.58 -7.76
CA ILE A 122 35.66 -4.77 -6.90
C ILE A 122 35.00 -3.39 -6.74
N SER A 123 34.44 -3.14 -5.56
CA SER A 123 34.13 -1.80 -5.09
C SER A 123 35.44 -1.14 -4.67
N THR A 124 36.00 -0.26 -5.49
CA THR A 124 37.05 0.67 -5.05
C THR A 124 36.38 1.83 -4.32
N ASP A 125 36.03 1.60 -3.05
CA ASP A 125 35.85 2.66 -2.05
C ASP A 125 37.06 2.64 -1.08
N GLU A 126 38.26 2.65 -1.65
CA GLU A 126 39.49 3.03 -0.94
C GLU A 126 40.28 3.93 -1.89
N GLU A 127 40.05 5.23 -1.80
CA GLU A 127 41.03 6.31 -2.02
C GLU A 127 40.26 7.64 -2.08
N ASN A 128 40.00 8.21 -0.91
CA ASN A 128 40.12 9.65 -0.75
C ASN A 128 40.90 9.88 0.54
N LEU A 129 42.22 10.09 0.35
CA LEU A 129 43.09 10.81 1.26
C LEU A 129 42.47 12.15 1.68
#